data_AF-A0A9D6W1V1-F1
#
_entry.id   AF-A0A9D6W1V1-F1
#
_cell.length_a   1.000
_cell.length_b   1.000
_cell.length_c   1.000
_cell.angle_alpha   90.00
_cell.angle_beta   90.00
_cell.angle_gamma   90.00
#
_symmetry.space_group_name_H-M   'P 1'
#
loop_
_entity.id
_entity.type
_entity.pdbx_description
1 polymer ?
#
loop_
_entity_poly.entity_id
_entity_poly.type
_entity_poly.pdbx_seq_one_letter_code
_entity_poly.pdbx_strand_id
1 'polypeptide(L)'
;MGEHADELELELARTGEGDDDVRRHVESCASCRTRLDTLRAAVRTGVRPLEPLEIPADLDDAMVRRAREQGTAVRRRLHERRRPSAIRRLIPWAAAAGLAAAALAWLAIREGSAVGGGRSAVGAGPLAPTDGQPAAVVGRDRPVHPGGPTADRRPACPEPACRERSRAVEGPTAVPRSADDINADGRIDVLDAYLVALAADRGDDTAALDRNRDGLVDRRDAERIAMAAVALHRGPDVETTDGHR
;
A
#
# COMPACT_ATOMS: atom_id res chain seq x y z
N MET A 1 32.22 -19.78 14.74
CA MET A 1 31.38 -19.47 15.91
C MET A 1 31.45 -17.96 16.05
N GLY A 2 30.41 -17.25 15.61
CA GLY A 2 30.37 -15.79 15.74
C GLY A 2 30.24 -15.45 17.22
N GLU A 3 31.05 -14.50 17.68
CA GLU A 3 30.96 -13.95 19.03
C GLU A 3 29.52 -13.41 19.24
N HIS A 4 28.91 -13.76 20.37
CA HIS A 4 27.58 -13.27 20.72
C HIS A 4 27.69 -11.83 21.22
N ALA A 5 26.68 -11.03 20.95
CA ALA A 5 26.61 -9.68 21.50
C ALA A 5 26.71 -9.72 23.04
N ASP A 6 27.46 -8.77 23.59
CA ASP A 6 27.56 -8.61 25.03
C ASP A 6 26.26 -8.02 25.62
N GLU A 7 26.17 -7.93 26.95
CA GLU A 7 24.95 -7.46 27.60
C GLU A 7 24.67 -5.98 27.32
N LEU A 8 25.70 -5.16 27.15
CA LEU A 8 25.57 -3.73 26.88
C LEU A 8 25.10 -3.51 25.43
N GLU A 9 25.66 -4.22 24.47
CA GLU A 9 25.23 -4.21 23.07
C GLU A 9 23.78 -4.66 22.92
N LEU A 10 23.36 -5.69 23.67
CA LEU A 10 21.97 -6.12 23.71
C LEU A 10 21.05 -5.05 24.30
N GLU A 11 21.47 -4.36 25.36
CA GLU A 11 20.69 -3.28 25.97
C GLU A 11 20.56 -2.06 25.04
N LEU A 12 21.63 -1.69 24.33
CA LEU A 12 21.59 -0.65 23.29
C LEU A 12 20.69 -1.07 22.12
N ALA A 13 20.76 -2.33 21.69
CA ALA A 13 19.84 -2.86 20.68
C ALA A 13 18.38 -2.83 21.17
N ARG A 14 18.13 -3.01 22.48
CA ARG A 14 16.79 -2.94 23.09
C ARG A 14 16.20 -1.53 23.04
N THR A 15 17.00 -0.50 23.31
CA THR A 15 16.57 0.92 23.29
C THR A 15 16.51 1.49 21.87
N GLY A 16 17.07 0.78 20.89
CA GLY A 16 17.17 1.23 19.50
C GLY A 16 18.40 2.11 19.22
N GLU A 17 19.33 2.18 20.17
CA GLU A 17 20.57 2.96 20.09
C GLU A 17 21.78 2.11 19.68
N GLY A 18 21.62 0.79 19.55
CA GLY A 18 22.69 -0.13 19.17
C GLY A 18 23.02 -0.11 17.68
N ASP A 19 24.26 -0.49 17.36
CA ASP A 19 24.77 -0.56 15.98
C ASP A 19 23.93 -1.50 15.09
N ASP A 20 23.80 -1.12 13.82
CA ASP A 20 22.99 -1.88 12.83
C ASP A 20 23.42 -3.33 12.67
N ASP A 21 24.72 -3.62 12.82
CA ASP A 21 25.25 -4.98 12.71
C ASP A 21 24.86 -5.84 13.92
N VAL A 22 24.81 -5.27 15.12
CA VAL A 22 24.30 -5.94 16.33
C VAL A 22 22.81 -6.24 16.17
N ARG A 23 22.02 -5.28 15.69
CA ARG A 23 20.57 -5.51 15.46
C ARG A 23 20.34 -6.64 14.46
N ARG A 24 21.06 -6.64 13.33
CA ARG A 24 20.99 -7.70 12.31
C ARG A 24 21.47 -9.06 12.85
N HIS A 25 22.48 -9.05 13.72
CA HIS A 25 22.92 -10.26 14.42
C HIS A 25 21.82 -10.80 15.34
N VAL A 26 21.22 -9.94 16.16
CA VAL A 26 20.11 -10.34 17.04
C VAL A 26 18.96 -10.93 16.24
N GLU A 27 18.57 -10.33 15.12
CA GLU A 27 17.50 -10.86 14.26
C GLU A 27 17.78 -12.29 13.76
N SER A 28 19.04 -12.59 13.42
CA SER A 28 19.46 -13.88 12.87
C SER A 28 19.86 -14.92 13.93
N CYS A 29 20.25 -14.49 15.14
CA CYS A 29 20.81 -15.35 16.18
C CYS A 29 19.80 -15.67 17.28
N ALA A 30 19.34 -16.93 17.34
CA ALA A 30 18.30 -17.37 18.28
C ALA A 30 18.67 -17.16 19.76
N SER A 31 19.92 -17.39 20.16
CA SER A 31 20.36 -17.20 21.55
C SER A 31 20.33 -15.72 21.97
N CYS A 32 20.75 -14.82 21.09
CA CYS A 32 20.71 -13.38 21.34
C CYS A 32 19.27 -12.86 21.45
N ARG A 33 18.33 -13.38 20.65
CA ARG A 33 16.90 -13.07 20.80
C ARG A 33 16.36 -13.47 22.16
N THR A 34 16.64 -14.69 22.61
CA THR A 34 16.20 -15.16 23.93
C THR A 34 16.76 -14.29 25.06
N ARG A 35 18.03 -13.86 24.98
CA ARG A 35 18.62 -12.93 25.96
C ARG A 35 17.93 -11.57 25.95
N LEU A 36 17.71 -11.00 24.77
CA LEU A 36 17.01 -9.72 24.62
C LEU A 36 15.56 -9.78 25.15
N ASP A 37 14.86 -10.87 24.91
CA ASP A 37 13.50 -11.07 25.42
C ASP A 37 13.47 -11.22 26.95
N THR A 38 14.51 -11.82 27.53
CA THR A 38 14.69 -11.89 28.98
C THR A 38 14.89 -10.49 29.58
N LEU A 39 15.75 -9.66 28.97
CA LEU A 39 15.92 -8.25 29.35
C LEU A 39 14.60 -7.47 29.27
N ARG A 40 13.86 -7.61 28.17
CA ARG A 40 12.54 -6.98 28.00
C ARG A 40 11.52 -7.46 29.03
N ALA A 41 11.56 -8.73 29.43
CA ALA A 41 10.69 -9.25 30.49
C ALA A 41 11.06 -8.64 31.85
N ALA A 42 12.35 -8.55 32.17
CA ALA A 42 12.84 -7.95 33.42
C ALA A 42 12.48 -6.46 33.53
N VAL A 43 12.58 -5.69 32.44
CA VAL A 43 12.13 -4.30 32.42
C VAL A 43 10.63 -4.21 32.66
N ARG A 44 9.81 -5.05 32.01
CA ARG A 44 8.35 -5.04 32.21
C ARG A 44 7.94 -5.35 33.64
N THR A 45 8.65 -6.22 34.34
CA THR A 45 8.35 -6.54 35.74
C THR A 45 8.94 -5.52 36.73
N GLY A 46 10.05 -4.86 36.37
CA GLY A 46 10.73 -3.87 37.20
C GLY A 46 10.19 -2.45 37.07
N VAL A 47 9.55 -2.10 35.95
CA VAL A 47 8.91 -0.79 35.76
C VAL A 47 7.69 -0.73 36.67
N ARG A 48 7.85 -0.05 37.81
CA ARG A 48 6.69 0.41 38.58
C ARG A 48 5.81 1.24 37.66
N PRO A 49 4.47 1.09 37.75
CA PRO A 49 3.56 2.03 37.11
C PRO A 49 3.99 3.43 37.54
N LEU A 50 4.48 4.22 36.59
CA LEU A 50 4.72 5.63 36.86
C LEU A 50 3.36 6.20 37.25
N GLU A 51 3.36 7.05 38.28
CA GLU A 51 2.19 7.80 38.65
C GLU A 51 1.70 8.53 37.38
N PRO A 52 0.41 8.44 37.02
CA PRO A 52 -0.10 9.03 35.78
C PRO A 52 0.33 10.48 35.69
N LEU A 53 1.19 10.80 34.73
CA LEU A 53 1.60 12.17 34.49
C LEU A 53 0.38 12.91 33.94
N GLU A 54 -0.14 13.90 34.68
CA GLU A 54 -1.21 14.75 34.19
C GLU A 54 -0.70 15.56 32.99
N ILE A 55 -1.18 15.22 31.79
CA ILE A 55 -0.88 15.97 30.58
C ILE A 55 -1.79 17.21 30.56
N PRO A 56 -1.23 18.43 30.48
CA PRO A 56 -2.04 19.63 30.37
C PRO A 56 -2.94 19.60 29.13
N ALA A 57 -4.23 19.91 29.30
CA ALA A 57 -5.22 19.85 28.22
C ALA A 57 -4.88 20.75 27.01
N ASP A 58 -4.17 21.86 27.26
CA ASP A 58 -3.70 22.77 26.21
C ASP A 58 -2.59 22.15 25.34
N LEU A 59 -1.81 21.22 25.89
CA LEU A 59 -0.81 20.47 25.13
C LEU A 59 -1.48 19.48 24.18
N ASP A 60 -2.51 18.77 24.63
CA ASP A 60 -3.29 17.86 23.79
C ASP A 60 -3.96 18.61 22.63
N ASP A 61 -4.58 19.76 22.91
CA ASP A 61 -5.16 20.62 21.87
C ASP A 61 -4.10 21.12 20.88
N ALA A 62 -2.90 21.47 21.38
CA ALA A 62 -1.79 21.86 20.53
C ALA A 62 -1.30 20.71 19.63
N MET A 63 -1.24 19.48 20.15
CA MET A 63 -0.89 18.29 19.39
C MET A 63 -1.92 17.98 18.31
N VAL A 64 -3.22 18.03 18.63
CA VAL A 64 -4.31 17.81 17.67
C VAL A 64 -4.29 18.87 16.56
N ARG A 65 -4.09 20.14 16.92
CA ARG A 65 -3.95 21.23 15.95
C ARG A 65 -2.77 21.00 15.01
N ARG A 66 -1.60 20.66 15.56
CA ARG A 66 -0.40 20.42 14.77
C ARG A 66 -0.53 19.19 13.86
N ALA A 67 -1.19 18.13 14.32
CA ALA A 67 -1.48 16.95 13.50
C ALA A 67 -2.41 17.31 12.32
N ARG A 68 -3.44 18.14 12.54
CA ARG A 68 -4.32 18.63 11.46
C ARG A 68 -3.57 19.51 10.45
N GLU A 69 -2.72 20.41 10.92
CA GLU A 69 -1.86 21.25 10.07
C GLU A 69 -0.92 20.41 9.21
N GLN A 70 -0.27 19.39 9.80
CA GLN A 70 0.58 18.47 9.05
C GLN A 70 -0.23 17.66 8.03
N GLY A 71 -1.42 17.16 8.41
CA GLY A 71 -2.30 16.43 7.51
C GLY A 71 -2.75 17.25 6.29
N THR A 72 -3.07 18.53 6.48
CA THR A 72 -3.44 19.42 5.37
C THR A 72 -2.24 19.73 4.48
N ALA A 73 -1.05 19.94 5.06
CA ALA A 73 0.18 20.15 4.30
C ALA A 73 0.55 18.94 3.43
N VAL A 74 0.43 17.71 3.95
CA VAL A 74 0.67 16.47 3.19
C VAL A 74 -0.34 16.34 2.05
N ARG A 75 -1.63 16.55 2.30
CA ARG A 75 -2.67 16.52 1.24
C ARG A 75 -2.38 17.53 0.14
N ARG A 76 -1.95 18.75 0.49
CA ARG A 76 -1.56 19.77 -0.49
C ARG A 76 -0.39 19.33 -1.36
N ARG A 77 0.68 18.78 -0.75
CA ARG A 77 1.83 18.24 -1.50
C ARG A 77 1.43 17.10 -2.44
N LEU A 78 0.53 16.21 -1.99
CA LEU A 78 -0.01 15.14 -2.82
C LEU A 78 -0.85 15.69 -3.97
N HIS A 79 -1.70 16.70 -3.75
CA HIS A 79 -2.45 17.36 -4.81
C HIS A 79 -1.54 18.09 -5.80
N GLU A 80 -0.46 18.72 -5.34
CA GLU A 80 0.53 19.37 -6.20
C GLU A 80 1.29 18.35 -7.05
N ARG A 81 1.60 17.16 -6.50
CA ARG A 81 2.18 16.04 -7.27
C ARG A 81 1.19 15.38 -8.22
N ARG A 82 -0.08 15.25 -7.81
CA ARG A 82 -1.18 14.75 -8.66
C ARG A 82 -1.66 15.77 -9.68
N ARG A 83 -1.23 17.04 -9.60
CA ARG A 83 -1.57 18.06 -10.60
C ARG A 83 -1.00 17.58 -11.93
N PRO A 84 -1.87 17.12 -12.83
CA PRO A 84 -1.53 15.98 -13.64
C PRO A 84 -0.61 16.38 -14.78
N SER A 85 0.33 15.50 -15.05
CA SER A 85 1.00 15.33 -16.34
C SER A 85 0.03 15.23 -17.54
N ALA A 86 -1.30 15.24 -17.33
CA ALA A 86 -2.29 15.40 -18.39
C ALA A 86 -2.06 16.66 -19.22
N ILE A 87 -1.71 17.80 -18.60
CA ILE A 87 -1.31 19.00 -19.37
C ILE A 87 -0.05 18.70 -20.18
N ARG A 88 0.94 18.00 -19.59
CA ARG A 88 2.15 17.56 -20.31
C ARG A 88 1.88 16.57 -21.44
N ARG A 89 0.84 15.72 -21.33
CA ARG A 89 0.41 14.81 -22.41
C ARG A 89 -0.25 15.55 -23.58
N LEU A 90 -0.80 16.74 -23.35
CA LEU A 90 -1.41 17.58 -24.39
C LEU A 90 -0.42 18.51 -25.10
N ILE A 91 0.74 18.81 -24.48
CA ILE A 91 1.81 19.63 -25.10
C ILE A 91 2.20 19.16 -26.52
N PRO A 92 2.48 17.87 -26.80
CA PRO A 92 2.87 17.46 -28.15
C PRO A 92 1.73 17.65 -29.18
N TRP A 93 0.48 17.45 -28.77
CA TRP A 93 -0.69 17.65 -29.64
C TRP A 93 -0.90 19.13 -29.96
N ALA A 94 -0.74 20.01 -28.97
CA ALA A 94 -0.83 21.46 -29.18
C ALA A 94 0.29 21.97 -30.11
N ALA A 95 1.51 21.45 -29.96
CA ALA A 95 2.63 21.78 -30.86
C ALA A 95 2.37 21.31 -32.30
N ALA A 96 1.86 20.09 -32.49
CA ALA A 96 1.51 19.57 -33.81
C ALA A 96 0.40 20.39 -34.48
N ALA A 97 -0.66 20.74 -33.75
CA ALA A 97 -1.73 21.60 -34.25
C ALA A 97 -1.23 22.99 -34.65
N GLY A 98 -0.33 23.58 -33.85
CA GLY A 98 0.30 24.87 -34.14
C GLY A 98 1.14 24.83 -35.43
N LEU A 99 1.95 23.79 -35.63
CA LEU A 99 2.75 23.63 -36.85
C LEU A 99 1.87 23.42 -38.09
N ALA A 100 0.80 22.63 -37.98
CA ALA A 100 -0.15 22.41 -39.08
C ALA A 100 -0.86 23.73 -39.48
N ALA A 101 -1.32 24.51 -38.51
CA ALA A 101 -1.94 25.80 -38.76
C ALA A 101 -0.96 26.80 -39.42
N ALA A 102 0.29 26.84 -38.95
CA ALA A 102 1.34 27.68 -39.55
C ALA A 102 1.66 27.27 -41.00
N ALA A 103 1.73 25.96 -41.28
CA ALA A 103 1.97 25.45 -42.63
C ALA A 103 0.81 25.81 -43.59
N LEU A 104 -0.45 25.66 -43.13
CA LEU A 104 -1.62 26.06 -43.92
C LEU A 104 -1.65 27.57 -44.18
N ALA A 105 -1.35 28.39 -43.17
CA ALA A 105 -1.25 29.84 -43.34
C ALA A 105 -0.15 30.23 -44.34
N TRP A 106 1.01 29.57 -44.28
CA TRP A 106 2.10 29.80 -45.23
C TRP A 106 1.73 29.43 -46.66
N LEU A 107 1.04 28.29 -46.86
CA LEU A 107 0.50 27.88 -48.16
C LEU A 107 -0.50 28.89 -48.72
N ALA A 108 -1.43 29.38 -47.89
CA ALA A 108 -2.42 30.36 -48.30
C ALA A 108 -1.79 31.70 -48.74
N ILE A 109 -0.73 32.17 -48.04
CA ILE A 109 0.02 33.38 -48.44
C ILE A 109 0.74 33.14 -49.77
N ARG A 110 1.32 31.94 -49.97
CA ARG A 110 2.05 31.59 -51.19
C ARG A 110 1.13 31.56 -52.42
N GLU A 111 -0.07 31.00 -52.28
CA GLU A 111 -1.05 30.90 -53.37
C GLU A 111 -1.80 32.21 -53.62
N GLY A 112 -2.10 32.97 -52.55
CA GLY A 112 -2.72 34.30 -52.64
C GLY A 112 -1.87 35.35 -53.36
N SER A 113 -0.59 35.07 -53.58
CA SER A 113 0.33 35.93 -54.34
C SER A 113 0.09 35.88 -55.86
N ALA A 114 -0.67 34.91 -56.37
CA ALA A 114 -0.87 34.70 -57.82
C ALA A 114 -2.24 35.11 -58.35
N VAL A 115 -3.21 35.44 -57.49
CA VAL A 115 -4.58 35.73 -57.94
C VAL A 115 -4.85 37.23 -57.92
N GLY A 116 -4.25 37.90 -58.89
CA GLY A 116 -4.84 39.10 -59.45
C GLY A 116 -6.05 38.72 -60.32
N GLY A 117 -7.23 39.15 -59.90
CA GLY A 117 -8.34 39.47 -60.79
C GLY A 117 -9.14 38.31 -61.39
N GLY A 118 -10.23 37.92 -60.73
CA GLY A 118 -11.26 37.09 -61.36
C GLY A 118 -12.51 36.97 -60.49
N ARG A 119 -13.48 37.86 -60.71
CA ARG A 119 -14.82 37.80 -60.11
C ARG A 119 -15.62 36.60 -60.64
N SER A 120 -16.66 36.25 -59.89
CA SER A 120 -17.82 35.40 -60.23
C SER A 120 -17.64 33.93 -59.82
N ALA A 121 -18.62 33.20 -59.30
CA ALA A 121 -20.02 33.46 -59.02
C ALA A 121 -20.53 32.47 -57.97
N VAL A 122 -21.66 32.87 -57.38
CA VAL A 122 -22.63 32.15 -56.56
C VAL A 122 -22.85 30.67 -56.97
N GLY A 123 -22.88 29.77 -55.99
CA GLY A 123 -23.37 28.40 -56.16
C GLY A 123 -23.58 27.71 -54.80
N ALA A 124 -24.84 27.43 -54.46
CA ALA A 124 -25.31 26.96 -53.16
C ALA A 124 -25.51 25.43 -53.09
N GLY A 125 -25.25 24.87 -51.89
CA GLY A 125 -25.90 23.66 -51.34
C GLY A 125 -25.26 22.30 -51.64
N PRO A 126 -25.72 21.20 -51.00
CA PRO A 126 -26.07 21.06 -49.58
C PRO A 126 -25.46 19.80 -48.90
N LEU A 127 -25.77 19.67 -47.61
CA LEU A 127 -25.45 18.64 -46.62
C LEU A 127 -25.59 17.17 -47.06
N ALA A 128 -24.72 16.29 -46.54
CA ALA A 128 -25.10 14.93 -46.13
C ALA A 128 -24.17 14.39 -45.01
N PRO A 129 -24.70 13.64 -44.04
CA PRO A 129 -23.97 13.09 -42.90
C PRO A 129 -23.46 11.67 -43.19
N THR A 130 -22.36 11.27 -42.57
CA THR A 130 -21.96 9.86 -42.47
C THR A 130 -21.84 9.44 -41.00
N ASP A 131 -22.81 8.64 -40.61
CA ASP A 131 -22.84 7.85 -39.39
C ASP A 131 -21.77 6.75 -39.39
N GLY A 132 -21.22 6.50 -38.19
CA GLY A 132 -21.11 5.16 -37.60
C GLY A 132 -20.07 4.18 -38.15
N GLN A 133 -19.08 3.83 -37.30
CA GLN A 133 -18.84 2.43 -36.94
C GLN A 133 -17.96 2.28 -35.67
N PRO A 134 -18.37 1.47 -34.68
CA PRO A 134 -17.56 1.11 -33.51
C PRO A 134 -16.95 -0.30 -33.58
N ALA A 135 -15.92 -0.49 -32.74
CA ALA A 135 -15.51 -1.71 -32.03
C ALA A 135 -14.91 -2.90 -32.80
N ALA A 136 -13.61 -3.13 -32.59
CA ALA A 136 -12.98 -4.44 -32.67
C ALA A 136 -12.38 -4.79 -31.30
N VAL A 137 -13.08 -5.62 -30.52
CA VAL A 137 -12.58 -6.26 -29.31
C VAL A 137 -11.91 -7.56 -29.74
N VAL A 138 -10.57 -7.59 -29.66
CA VAL A 138 -9.77 -8.79 -29.90
C VAL A 138 -9.66 -9.56 -28.59
N GLY A 139 -10.35 -10.70 -28.52
CA GLY A 139 -10.14 -11.71 -27.48
C GLY A 139 -8.76 -12.32 -27.59
N ARG A 140 -8.04 -12.42 -26.46
CA ARG A 140 -6.79 -13.17 -26.35
C ARG A 140 -7.02 -14.41 -25.52
N ASP A 141 -6.84 -15.55 -26.17
CA ASP A 141 -6.71 -16.86 -25.56
C ASP A 141 -5.54 -16.90 -24.56
N ARG A 142 -5.78 -17.46 -23.38
CA ARG A 142 -4.72 -17.86 -22.43
C ARG A 142 -4.55 -19.39 -22.49
N PRO A 143 -3.32 -19.91 -22.68
CA PRO A 143 -3.06 -21.33 -22.54
C PRO A 143 -3.03 -21.76 -21.07
N VAL A 144 -3.65 -22.91 -20.83
CA VAL A 144 -3.63 -23.68 -19.57
C VAL A 144 -2.25 -24.32 -19.42
N HIS A 145 -1.55 -24.05 -18.32
CA HIS A 145 -0.38 -24.80 -17.88
C HIS A 145 -0.79 -25.88 -16.87
N PRO A 146 -0.52 -27.18 -17.14
CA PRO A 146 -0.48 -28.19 -16.10
C PRO A 146 0.97 -28.40 -15.65
N GLY A 147 1.25 -28.14 -14.37
CA GLY A 147 2.61 -28.29 -13.83
C GLY A 147 2.59 -28.37 -12.30
N GLY A 148 2.14 -29.50 -11.77
CA GLY A 148 2.33 -29.84 -10.36
C GLY A 148 3.74 -30.38 -10.12
N PRO A 149 4.48 -29.90 -9.10
CA PRO A 149 5.70 -30.55 -8.67
C PRO A 149 5.40 -31.73 -7.74
N THR A 150 6.04 -32.82 -8.12
CA THR A 150 6.16 -34.13 -7.48
C THR A 150 6.62 -34.07 -6.03
N ALA A 151 6.01 -34.94 -5.24
CA ALA A 151 6.34 -35.25 -3.86
C ALA A 151 7.84 -35.53 -3.67
N ASP A 152 8.47 -34.73 -2.82
CA ASP A 152 9.82 -34.96 -2.33
C ASP A 152 9.77 -35.99 -1.19
N ARG A 153 10.41 -37.14 -1.43
CA ARG A 153 10.52 -38.27 -0.52
C ARG A 153 11.58 -37.94 0.53
N ARG A 154 11.14 -37.57 1.73
CA ARG A 154 12.04 -37.56 2.89
C ARG A 154 12.35 -39.01 3.33
N PRO A 155 13.62 -39.37 3.54
CA PRO A 155 13.99 -40.65 4.12
C PRO A 155 13.52 -40.72 5.58
N ALA A 156 12.89 -41.83 5.92
CA ALA A 156 12.51 -42.17 7.28
C ALA A 156 13.79 -42.34 8.13
N CYS A 157 13.95 -41.51 9.16
CA CYS A 157 14.85 -41.81 10.26
C CYS A 157 14.19 -42.88 11.16
N PRO A 158 14.80 -44.05 11.35
CA PRO A 158 14.44 -44.94 12.44
C PRO A 158 15.28 -44.56 13.66
N GLU A 159 14.67 -44.08 14.74
CA GLU A 159 15.07 -44.44 16.10
C GLU A 159 14.11 -43.89 17.18
N PRO A 160 13.71 -44.71 18.18
CA PRO A 160 12.63 -44.40 19.13
C PRO A 160 13.10 -43.67 20.41
N ALA A 161 14.06 -42.74 20.31
CA ALA A 161 14.62 -42.06 21.51
C ALA A 161 14.35 -40.54 21.59
N CYS A 162 13.85 -39.90 20.53
CA CYS A 162 13.53 -38.45 20.54
C CYS A 162 12.07 -38.12 20.93
N ARG A 163 11.27 -39.11 21.36
CA ARG A 163 9.80 -38.96 21.42
C ARG A 163 9.24 -38.35 22.72
N GLU A 164 10.06 -38.08 23.72
CA GLU A 164 9.55 -37.69 25.05
C GLU A 164 9.67 -36.20 25.43
N ARG A 165 10.24 -35.33 24.57
CA ARG A 165 10.24 -33.87 24.80
C ARG A 165 9.38 -33.04 23.84
N SER A 166 8.60 -33.70 22.97
CA SER A 166 7.73 -33.03 21.99
C SER A 166 6.25 -32.97 22.41
N ARG A 167 5.95 -33.09 23.71
CA ARG A 167 4.59 -32.86 24.22
C ARG A 167 4.33 -31.36 24.35
N ALA A 168 3.59 -30.86 23.35
CA ALA A 168 2.61 -29.79 23.46
C ALA A 168 3.12 -28.40 23.90
N VAL A 169 3.92 -27.76 23.04
CA VAL A 169 3.52 -26.39 22.67
C VAL A 169 2.55 -26.59 21.53
N GLU A 170 1.26 -26.64 21.85
CA GLU A 170 0.21 -26.45 20.85
C GLU A 170 0.49 -25.08 20.24
N GLY A 171 1.13 -25.08 19.06
CA GLY A 171 1.34 -23.86 18.30
C GLY A 171 -0.01 -23.16 18.17
N PRO A 172 -0.06 -21.82 18.31
CA PRO A 172 -1.30 -21.07 18.27
C PRO A 172 -2.11 -21.57 17.09
N THR A 173 -3.31 -22.10 17.37
CA THR A 173 -4.26 -22.56 16.36
C THR A 173 -4.30 -21.52 15.27
N ALA A 174 -3.85 -21.88 14.07
CA ALA A 174 -3.72 -20.96 12.95
C ALA A 174 -5.10 -20.34 12.72
N VAL A 175 -5.27 -19.10 13.18
CA VAL A 175 -6.50 -18.34 12.96
C VAL A 175 -6.66 -18.25 11.45
N PRO A 176 -7.84 -18.61 10.90
CA PRO A 176 -8.06 -18.51 9.47
C PRO A 176 -7.74 -17.08 9.02
N ARG A 177 -6.77 -16.95 8.11
CA ARG A 177 -6.34 -15.66 7.60
C ARG A 177 -7.51 -15.00 6.90
N SER A 178 -7.90 -13.82 7.38
CA SER A 178 -8.80 -12.98 6.59
C SER A 178 -8.07 -12.60 5.31
N ALA A 179 -8.79 -12.53 4.20
CA ALA A 179 -8.20 -12.00 2.99
C ALA A 179 -7.67 -10.58 3.24
N ASP A 180 -8.32 -9.79 4.10
CA ASP A 180 -8.01 -8.38 4.38
C ASP A 180 -6.86 -8.17 5.38
N ASP A 181 -6.31 -9.25 5.96
CA ASP A 181 -5.09 -9.25 6.78
C ASP A 181 -3.88 -9.35 5.83
N ILE A 182 -3.21 -8.22 5.64
CA ILE A 182 -2.13 -8.06 4.64
C ILE A 182 -0.78 -8.47 5.23
N ASN A 183 -0.56 -8.21 6.53
CA ASN A 183 0.70 -8.54 7.20
C ASN A 183 0.75 -9.98 7.75
N ALA A 184 -0.36 -10.71 7.66
CA ALA A 184 -0.56 -12.09 8.12
C ALA A 184 -0.39 -12.28 9.64
N ASP A 185 -0.71 -11.26 10.44
CA ASP A 185 -0.66 -11.32 11.90
C ASP A 185 -1.95 -11.89 12.55
N GLY A 186 -2.95 -12.20 11.74
CA GLY A 186 -4.24 -12.75 12.16
C GLY A 186 -5.25 -11.70 12.60
N ARG A 187 -4.96 -10.41 12.42
CA ARG A 187 -5.83 -9.27 12.73
C ARG A 187 -5.97 -8.41 11.49
N ILE A 188 -7.06 -7.64 11.45
CA ILE A 188 -7.24 -6.59 10.44
C ILE A 188 -7.18 -5.29 11.21
N ASP A 189 -6.12 -4.52 11.02
CA ASP A 189 -5.93 -3.27 11.73
C ASP A 189 -5.52 -2.11 10.80
N VAL A 190 -5.17 -0.98 11.41
CA VAL A 190 -4.78 0.23 10.65
C VAL A 190 -3.44 0.03 9.94
N LEU A 191 -2.59 -0.91 10.39
CA LEU A 191 -1.33 -1.24 9.73
C LEU A 191 -1.58 -1.90 8.38
N ASP A 192 -2.56 -2.81 8.27
CA ASP A 192 -2.96 -3.41 6.98
C ASP A 192 -3.40 -2.33 5.97
N ALA A 193 -4.24 -1.40 6.43
CA ALA A 193 -4.70 -0.28 5.61
C ALA A 193 -3.53 0.60 5.14
N TYR A 194 -2.55 0.84 6.03
CA TYR A 194 -1.35 1.59 5.70
C TYR A 194 -0.47 0.87 4.66
N LEU A 195 -0.32 -0.45 4.78
CA LEU A 195 0.45 -1.24 3.81
C LEU A 195 -0.16 -1.19 2.41
N VAL A 196 -1.49 -1.24 2.29
CA VAL A 196 -2.19 -1.08 0.99
C VAL A 196 -2.01 0.33 0.45
N ALA A 197 -2.13 1.36 1.29
CA ALA A 197 -1.89 2.74 0.88
C ALA A 197 -0.46 2.95 0.37
N LEU A 198 0.53 2.32 1.03
CA LEU A 198 1.93 2.39 0.65
C LEU A 198 2.21 1.67 -0.69
N ALA A 199 1.56 0.53 -0.93
CA ALA A 199 1.63 -0.19 -2.20
C ALA A 199 0.98 0.62 -3.35
N ALA A 200 -0.19 1.21 -3.10
CA ALA A 200 -0.86 2.10 -4.06
C ALA A 200 0.00 3.32 -4.43
N ASP A 201 0.69 3.91 -3.45
CA ASP A 201 1.59 5.05 -3.69
C ASP A 201 2.85 4.67 -4.50
N ARG A 202 3.29 3.40 -4.42
CA ARG A 202 4.39 2.86 -5.25
C ARG A 202 3.93 2.47 -6.66
N GLY A 203 2.62 2.32 -6.88
CA GLY A 203 2.06 1.77 -8.11
C GLY A 203 2.22 0.25 -8.21
N ASP A 204 2.20 -0.44 -7.08
CA ASP A 204 2.26 -1.91 -7.04
C ASP A 204 0.88 -2.49 -7.40
N ASP A 205 0.69 -2.90 -8.65
CA ASP A 205 -0.57 -3.49 -9.16
C ASP A 205 -0.69 -4.98 -8.82
N THR A 206 -0.57 -5.33 -7.55
CA THR A 206 -0.81 -6.70 -7.11
C THR A 206 -2.31 -6.92 -6.93
N ALA A 207 -2.90 -7.80 -7.74
CA ALA A 207 -4.32 -8.16 -7.65
C ALA A 207 -4.75 -8.69 -6.26
N ALA A 208 -3.80 -9.08 -5.41
CA ALA A 208 -4.05 -9.44 -4.02
C ALA A 208 -4.36 -8.24 -3.11
N LEU A 209 -4.00 -7.02 -3.51
CA LEU A 209 -4.25 -5.78 -2.78
C LEU A 209 -5.47 -5.01 -3.30
N ASP A 210 -5.98 -5.37 -4.49
CA ASP A 210 -7.24 -4.83 -5.02
C ASP A 210 -8.42 -5.46 -4.27
N ARG A 211 -8.93 -4.70 -3.31
CA ARG A 211 -9.97 -5.13 -2.39
C ARG A 211 -11.32 -4.97 -3.04
N ASN A 212 -11.53 -3.87 -3.74
CA ASN A 212 -12.82 -3.51 -4.33
C ASN A 212 -13.10 -4.24 -5.67
N ARG A 213 -12.08 -4.91 -6.25
CA ARG A 213 -12.10 -5.65 -7.51
C ARG A 213 -12.35 -4.79 -8.76
N ASP A 214 -11.91 -3.53 -8.74
CA ASP A 214 -11.99 -2.63 -9.90
C ASP A 214 -10.77 -2.75 -10.85
N GLY A 215 -9.80 -3.60 -10.48
CA GLY A 215 -8.59 -3.86 -11.24
C GLY A 215 -7.46 -2.88 -10.98
N LEU A 216 -7.60 -1.95 -10.02
CA LEU A 216 -6.58 -0.98 -9.64
C LEU A 216 -6.34 -1.05 -8.13
N VAL A 217 -5.07 -1.05 -7.71
CA VAL A 217 -4.73 -0.90 -6.29
C VAL A 217 -4.65 0.59 -5.99
N ASP A 218 -5.70 1.13 -5.37
CA ASP A 218 -5.78 2.55 -5.09
C ASP A 218 -6.16 2.87 -3.64
N ARG A 219 -6.37 4.15 -3.37
CA ARG A 219 -6.70 4.65 -2.03
C ARG A 219 -8.02 4.08 -1.49
N ARG A 220 -8.97 3.73 -2.37
CA ARG A 220 -10.26 3.15 -1.99
C ARG A 220 -10.08 1.78 -1.37
N ASP A 221 -9.08 1.01 -1.80
CA ASP A 221 -8.75 -0.29 -1.20
C ASP A 221 -8.25 -0.13 0.23
N ALA A 222 -7.33 0.83 0.44
CA ALA A 222 -6.83 1.16 1.77
C ALA A 222 -7.95 1.68 2.70
N GLU A 223 -8.82 2.57 2.20
CA GLU A 223 -9.96 3.08 2.97
C GLU A 223 -10.94 1.97 3.35
N ARG A 224 -11.14 0.96 2.48
CA ARG A 224 -12.00 -0.19 2.80
C ARG A 224 -11.45 -1.01 3.96
N ILE A 225 -10.15 -1.29 3.97
CA ILE A 225 -9.50 -2.02 5.07
C ILE A 225 -9.55 -1.20 6.36
N ALA A 226 -9.31 0.11 6.28
CA ALA A 226 -9.40 0.98 7.45
C ALA A 226 -10.81 0.99 8.07
N MET A 227 -11.87 1.01 7.25
CA MET A 227 -13.25 0.91 7.75
C MET A 227 -13.53 -0.45 8.38
N ALA A 228 -13.01 -1.54 7.81
CA ALA A 228 -13.13 -2.88 8.38
C ALA A 228 -12.43 -2.98 9.75
N ALA A 229 -11.21 -2.44 9.86
CA ALA A 229 -10.46 -2.38 11.12
C ALA A 229 -11.22 -1.63 12.22
N VAL A 230 -11.86 -0.49 11.89
CA VAL A 230 -12.66 0.29 12.85
C VAL A 230 -13.95 -0.44 13.23
N ALA A 231 -14.63 -1.11 12.28
CA ALA A 231 -15.86 -1.83 12.55
C ALA A 231 -15.65 -3.02 13.50
N LEU A 232 -14.52 -3.70 13.40
CA LEU A 232 -14.17 -4.85 14.24
C LEU A 232 -13.83 -4.46 15.70
N HIS A 233 -13.52 -3.19 15.96
CA HIS A 233 -13.25 -2.69 17.32
C HIS A 233 -14.50 -2.30 18.11
N ARG A 234 -15.70 -2.38 17.51
CA ARG A 234 -16.90 -2.58 18.33
C ARG A 234 -16.86 -4.02 18.80
N GLY A 235 -16.23 -4.24 19.97
CA GLY A 235 -16.28 -5.52 20.65
C GLY A 235 -17.73 -6.01 20.74
N PRO A 236 -17.97 -7.33 20.83
CA PRO A 236 -19.30 -7.83 21.13
C PRO A 236 -19.80 -7.04 22.32
N ASP A 237 -20.94 -6.36 22.16
CA ASP A 237 -21.56 -5.59 23.25
C ASP A 237 -21.45 -6.46 24.48
N VAL A 238 -20.69 -5.99 25.48
CA VAL A 238 -20.67 -6.62 26.79
C VAL A 238 -22.10 -6.47 27.24
N GLU A 239 -22.89 -7.51 26.98
CA GLU A 239 -24.28 -7.62 27.37
C GLU A 239 -24.24 -7.53 28.88
N THR A 240 -24.41 -6.30 29.38
CA THR A 240 -24.57 -5.99 30.79
C THR A 240 -25.75 -6.84 31.21
N THR A 241 -25.43 -8.00 31.75
CA THR A 241 -26.33 -8.84 32.51
C THR A 241 -26.60 -8.05 33.77
N ASP A 242 -27.45 -7.03 33.65
CA ASP A 242 -28.06 -6.34 34.77
C ASP A 242 -28.86 -7.40 35.52
N GLY A 243 -28.19 -8.00 36.50
CA GLY A 243 -28.79 -8.83 37.51
C GLY A 243 -29.72 -7.95 38.34
N HIS A 244 -30.99 -7.85 37.91
CA HIS A 244 -32.07 -7.52 38.83
C HIS A 244 -32.15 -8.63 39.90
N ARG A 245 -31.72 -8.28 41.11
CA ARG A 245 -32.10 -8.92 42.36
C ARG A 245 -33.01 -7.99 43.14
#